data_AF-A0A9D3N8R0-F1
#
_entry.id   AF-A0A9D3N8R0-F1
#
_cell.length_a   1.000
_cell.length_b   1.000
_cell.length_c   1.000
_cell.angle_alpha   90.00
_cell.angle_beta   90.00
_cell.angle_gamma   90.00
#
_symmetry.space_group_name_H-M   'P 1'
#
loop_
_entity.id
_entity.type
_entity.pdbx_description
1 polymer ?
#
loop_
_entity_poly.entity_id
_entity_poly.type
_entity_poly.pdbx_seq_one_letter_code
_entity_poly.pdbx_strand_id
1 'polypeptide(L)'
;MAEPHLPEIFSNMTLLVNPERFVEPNAVLKKTGLKIEERGSLLKVEGTFNDIEKTYLELQGTCKERKTDQYGAPKERSSVYQYTSASMKSASSAPVEPVEVDNVVMSYIKEKCSAELDKIRRPEVSMKTDKKQVTFHPQDPGHGTVLAHLVRERFVSFYQKIATVLQTRSYCLDAYQLQPLLAEFPELLLNTGQSKTDEITLTGRFSSLERFEQFLKSPPKRSSPRKINYTMDIGATDSSQALQSKTPDKEETCSICLEQMVQSQMKTLEKCKHSFCIECLKRAFEIKPICPTCGVIYGALEGTQPKGGKMKVTYEKFPLPGYENYGTILIHYIIPSGIQGDEHPNPGKPYDGAVRLAYLPNNTEGKKVLKLLTKAFEQRLTFTVGRSSTTGRSNVVTWNDIHHKTSCIGGPTAYGYPDPDYLKRVQEELKVKGIY
;
A
#
# COMPACT_ATOMS: atom_id res chain seq x y z
N MET A 1 16.67 -6.12 -8.22
CA MET A 1 15.79 -5.28 -9.08
C MET A 1 15.26 -4.15 -8.21
N ALA A 2 15.23 -2.91 -8.70
CA ALA A 2 14.65 -1.81 -7.95
C ALA A 2 13.13 -2.01 -7.83
N GLU A 3 12.55 -1.81 -6.64
CA GLU A 3 11.09 -1.77 -6.50
C GLU A 3 10.53 -0.61 -7.34
N PRO A 4 9.39 -0.79 -8.04
CA PRO A 4 8.71 0.35 -8.65
C PRO A 4 8.24 1.28 -7.54
N HIS A 5 8.75 2.52 -7.54
CA HIS A 5 8.27 3.58 -6.64
C HIS A 5 6.80 3.89 -6.95
N LEU A 6 5.90 3.32 -6.16
CA LEU A 6 4.51 3.76 -6.06
C LEU A 6 4.46 5.17 -5.43
N PRO A 7 3.46 6.00 -5.79
CA PRO A 7 3.37 7.37 -5.29
C PRO A 7 3.30 7.41 -3.76
N GLU A 8 4.01 8.38 -3.16
CA GLU A 8 3.94 8.62 -1.71
C GLU A 8 2.51 8.99 -1.31
N ILE A 9 1.95 8.26 -0.34
CA ILE A 9 0.58 8.47 0.17
C ILE A 9 0.41 9.88 0.78
N PHE A 10 1.52 10.49 1.20
CA PHE A 10 1.57 11.85 1.76
C PHE A 10 2.50 12.75 0.94
N SER A 11 2.08 13.09 -0.28
CA SER A 11 2.86 13.88 -1.23
C SER A 11 3.06 15.36 -0.84
N ASN A 12 2.36 15.86 0.17
CA ASN A 12 2.52 17.23 0.68
C ASN A 12 2.33 17.26 2.21
N MET A 13 3.43 17.44 2.92
CA MET A 13 3.49 17.55 4.38
C MET A 13 3.93 18.95 4.80
N THR A 14 3.45 19.40 5.96
CA THR A 14 3.84 20.68 6.57
C THR A 14 4.54 20.44 7.90
N LEU A 15 5.74 21.00 8.06
CA LEU A 15 6.43 21.10 9.35
C LEU A 15 6.37 22.56 9.84
N LEU A 16 6.01 22.75 11.10
CA LEU A 16 6.06 24.06 11.75
C LEU A 16 7.24 24.09 12.73
N VAL A 17 8.21 24.95 12.45
CA VAL A 17 9.49 25.06 13.16
C VAL A 17 9.48 26.34 13.99
N ASN A 18 9.70 26.22 15.31
CA ASN A 18 10.05 27.38 16.13
C ASN A 18 11.56 27.64 16.00
N PRO A 19 12.01 28.74 15.34
CA PRO A 19 13.42 29.01 15.15
C PRO A 19 14.18 29.27 16.46
N GLU A 20 13.50 29.70 17.52
CA GLU A 20 14.15 29.99 18.80
C GLU A 20 14.74 28.74 19.46
N ARG A 21 14.23 27.53 19.18
CA ARG A 21 14.73 26.27 19.76
C ARG A 21 16.00 25.74 19.12
N PHE A 22 16.41 26.25 17.96
CA PHE A 22 17.51 25.69 17.16
C PHE A 22 18.66 26.69 16.99
N VAL A 23 19.89 26.19 16.83
CA VAL A 23 21.06 26.97 16.43
C VAL A 23 21.01 27.14 14.91
N GLU A 24 20.93 28.38 14.44
CA GLU A 24 20.90 28.73 13.01
C GLU A 24 19.87 27.94 12.15
N PRO A 25 18.58 27.84 12.58
CA PRO A 25 17.55 27.08 11.84
C PRO A 25 17.43 27.54 10.38
N ASN A 26 17.58 28.84 10.13
CA ASN A 26 17.52 29.40 8.78
C ASN A 26 18.65 28.90 7.87
N ALA A 27 19.80 28.51 8.42
CA ALA A 27 20.90 27.92 7.66
C ALA A 27 20.65 26.43 7.34
N VAL A 28 19.97 25.70 8.22
CA VAL A 28 19.48 24.34 7.96
C VAL A 28 18.38 24.37 6.90
N LEU A 29 17.34 25.17 7.13
CA LEU A 29 16.18 25.29 6.25
C LEU A 29 16.53 25.77 4.84
N LYS A 30 17.47 26.72 4.68
CA LYS A 30 17.94 27.14 3.35
C LYS A 30 18.64 26.04 2.55
N LYS A 31 19.20 25.02 3.20
CA LYS A 31 19.88 23.89 2.51
C LYS A 31 18.90 22.85 1.94
N THR A 32 17.64 22.83 2.40
CA THR A 32 16.67 21.82 1.98
C THR A 32 16.03 22.14 0.63
N GLY A 33 16.08 23.40 0.20
CA GLY A 33 15.45 23.88 -1.05
C GLY A 33 13.91 23.90 -0.99
N LEU A 34 13.32 23.66 0.18
CA LEU A 34 11.88 23.57 0.38
C LEU A 34 11.22 24.94 0.45
N LYS A 35 9.91 24.96 0.20
CA LYS A 35 9.10 26.16 0.35
C LYS A 35 8.96 26.49 1.83
N ILE A 36 9.47 27.66 2.22
CA ILE A 36 9.43 28.18 3.59
C ILE A 36 8.57 29.45 3.61
N GLU A 37 7.55 29.48 4.45
CA GLU A 37 6.69 30.64 4.69
C GLU A 37 6.83 31.09 6.16
N GLU A 38 7.05 32.38 6.40
CA GLU A 38 7.01 32.93 7.75
C GLU A 38 5.56 33.05 8.23
N ARG A 39 5.28 32.58 9.45
CA ARG A 39 3.93 32.54 10.02
C ARG A 39 3.96 33.01 11.48
N GLY A 40 4.14 34.32 11.66
CA GLY A 40 4.38 34.92 12.97
C GLY A 40 5.77 34.55 13.47
N SER A 41 5.88 34.04 14.70
CA SER A 41 7.13 33.55 15.28
C SER A 41 7.57 32.15 14.78
N LEU A 42 6.82 31.52 13.87
CA LEU A 42 7.10 30.18 13.37
C LEU A 42 7.45 30.19 11.87
N LEU A 43 8.31 29.25 11.47
CA LEU A 43 8.63 28.96 10.08
C LEU A 43 7.83 27.75 9.62
N LYS A 44 7.08 27.89 8.53
CA LYS A 44 6.29 26.82 7.91
C LYS A 44 7.04 26.26 6.73
N VAL A 45 7.37 24.96 6.77
CA VAL A 45 8.11 24.25 5.72
C VAL A 45 7.16 23.27 5.04
N GLU A 46 7.06 23.30 3.72
CA GLU A 46 6.23 22.38 2.91
C GLU A 46 7.12 21.51 2.00
N GLY A 47 6.85 20.20 1.93
CA GLY A 47 7.63 19.25 1.14
C GLY A 47 7.04 17.84 1.13
N THR A 48 7.74 16.86 0.54
CA THR A 48 7.36 15.44 0.63
C THR A 48 7.56 14.88 2.04
N PHE A 49 7.07 13.67 2.32
CA PHE A 49 7.32 13.01 3.60
C PHE A 49 8.84 12.89 3.88
N ASN A 50 9.60 12.45 2.88
CA ASN A 50 11.05 12.27 2.98
C ASN A 50 11.79 13.60 3.20
N ASP A 51 11.37 14.67 2.52
CA ASP A 51 11.93 16.01 2.70
C ASP A 51 11.71 16.55 4.11
N ILE A 52 10.50 16.40 4.64
CA ILE A 52 10.13 16.86 5.98
C ILE A 52 10.83 16.05 7.06
N GLU A 53 10.91 14.72 6.92
CA GLU A 53 11.65 13.86 7.86
C GLU A 53 13.14 14.22 7.89
N LYS A 54 13.78 14.39 6.73
CA LYS A 54 15.18 14.82 6.64
C LYS A 54 15.39 16.19 7.29
N THR A 55 14.55 17.17 6.94
CA THR A 55 14.59 18.53 7.50
C THR A 55 14.47 18.52 9.02
N TYR A 56 13.54 17.72 9.56
CA TYR A 56 13.34 17.59 11.01
C TYR A 56 14.59 17.02 11.72
N LEU A 57 15.23 15.99 11.15
CA LEU A 57 16.42 15.37 11.74
C LEU A 57 17.64 16.31 11.74
N GLU A 58 17.84 17.05 10.64
CA GLU A 58 18.88 18.08 10.58
C GLU A 58 18.64 19.20 11.61
N LEU A 59 17.40 19.66 11.76
CA LEU A 59 17.02 20.63 12.80
C LEU A 59 17.25 20.06 14.22
N GLN A 60 16.80 18.83 14.51
CA GLN A 60 17.00 18.17 15.81
C GLN A 60 18.49 18.06 16.17
N GLY A 61 19.37 17.88 15.17
CA GLY A 61 20.82 17.95 15.33
C GLY A 61 21.32 19.26 15.94
N THR A 62 20.65 20.37 15.64
CA THR A 62 21.00 21.75 16.03
C THR A 62 20.22 22.28 17.24
N CYS A 63 19.44 21.45 17.95
CA CYS A 63 18.61 21.91 19.07
C CYS A 63 19.45 22.55 20.20
N LYS A 64 19.10 23.78 20.61
CA LYS A 64 19.82 24.55 21.64
C LYS A 64 19.82 23.87 23.01
N GLU A 65 18.84 23.01 23.28
CA GLU A 65 18.71 22.22 24.51
C GLU A 65 19.85 21.20 24.72
N ARG A 66 20.78 21.05 23.77
CA ARG A 66 21.99 20.21 23.90
C ARG A 66 23.17 20.86 24.66
N LYS A 67 23.01 22.07 25.21
CA LYS A 67 23.94 22.77 26.13
C LYS A 67 23.07 23.47 27.19
N THR A 68 23.14 23.25 28.50
CA THR A 68 24.26 23.35 29.47
C THR A 68 23.83 22.74 30.83
N ASP A 69 24.64 22.30 31.82
CA ASP A 69 26.09 22.05 31.98
C ASP A 69 26.34 21.30 33.32
N GLN A 70 27.61 21.06 33.72
CA GLN A 70 28.12 20.32 34.89
C GLN A 70 27.57 20.64 36.31
N TYR A 71 26.65 21.59 36.49
CA TYR A 71 26.22 22.09 37.81
C TYR A 71 24.70 22.08 38.05
N GLY A 72 23.99 21.09 37.46
CA GLY A 72 22.74 20.53 38.00
C GLY A 72 21.70 21.49 38.60
N ALA A 73 21.11 22.39 37.81
CA ALA A 73 19.93 23.16 38.19
C ALA A 73 18.91 23.22 37.02
N PRO A 74 17.62 22.92 37.26
CA PRO A 74 16.61 22.96 36.20
C PRO A 74 16.18 24.41 35.92
N LYS A 75 16.32 24.87 34.68
CA LYS A 75 15.53 26.01 34.20
C LYS A 75 14.08 25.59 34.04
N GLU A 76 13.15 26.44 34.46
CA GLU A 76 11.72 26.19 34.36
C GLU A 76 11.30 25.83 32.93
N ARG A 77 10.63 24.69 32.78
CA ARG A 77 10.06 24.25 31.51
C ARG A 77 8.85 25.10 31.14
N SER A 78 9.08 26.27 30.55
CA SER A 78 8.02 27.03 29.90
C SER A 78 7.39 26.18 28.78
N SER A 79 6.05 26.11 28.78
CA SER A 79 5.33 25.14 27.97
C SER A 79 5.37 25.47 26.49
N VAL A 80 5.68 24.48 25.65
CA VAL A 80 5.73 24.59 24.17
C VAL A 80 4.31 24.65 23.56
N TYR A 81 3.27 24.74 24.37
CA TYR A 81 1.88 24.52 23.98
C TYR A 81 1.12 25.83 23.72
N GLN A 82 1.23 26.37 22.50
CA GLN A 82 0.13 27.04 21.79
C GLN A 82 0.58 27.46 20.36
N TYR A 83 -0.40 27.75 19.49
CA TYR A 83 -0.25 28.48 18.22
C TYR A 83 0.27 27.74 16.96
N THR A 84 -0.38 26.63 16.56
CA THR A 84 -0.25 26.06 15.19
C THR A 84 -1.61 25.80 14.51
N SER A 85 -1.62 25.69 13.18
CA SER A 85 -2.83 25.71 12.32
C SER A 85 -3.68 24.44 12.33
N ALA A 86 -4.94 24.56 11.88
CA ALA A 86 -5.93 23.48 11.84
C ALA A 86 -5.46 22.16 11.19
N SER A 87 -4.57 22.20 10.20
CA SER A 87 -4.03 21.00 9.55
C SER A 87 -2.97 20.23 10.35
N MET A 88 -2.51 20.75 11.50
CA MET A 88 -1.58 20.06 12.42
C MET A 88 -2.21 19.76 13.80
N LYS A 89 -3.53 19.90 13.93
CA LYS A 89 -4.25 19.71 15.21
C LYS A 89 -4.19 18.27 15.79
N SER A 90 -3.66 17.30 15.05
CA SER A 90 -3.45 15.92 15.51
C SER A 90 -1.99 15.59 15.91
N ALA A 91 -1.03 16.51 15.73
CA ALA A 91 0.40 16.15 15.73
C ALA A 91 1.32 16.97 16.66
N SER A 92 0.76 17.71 17.62
CA SER A 92 1.53 18.44 18.63
C SER A 92 0.82 18.37 19.98
N SER A 93 1.47 17.76 20.97
CA SER A 93 0.95 17.37 22.30
C SER A 93 -0.20 16.36 22.34
N ALA A 94 -0.94 16.15 21.24
CA ALA A 94 -1.88 15.05 21.13
C ALA A 94 -1.13 13.69 21.24
N PRO A 95 -1.63 12.72 22.02
CA PRO A 95 -1.14 11.35 21.96
C PRO A 95 -1.21 10.83 20.52
N VAL A 96 -0.16 10.14 20.07
CA VAL A 96 -0.15 9.57 18.72
C VAL A 96 -1.23 8.51 18.62
N GLU A 97 -2.27 8.78 17.81
CA GLU A 97 -3.42 7.88 17.69
C GLU A 97 -2.99 6.46 17.29
N PRO A 98 -3.47 5.42 18.00
CA PRO A 98 -3.22 4.03 17.62
C PRO A 98 -3.65 3.76 16.18
N VAL A 99 -2.88 2.93 15.48
CA VAL A 99 -3.25 2.43 14.16
C VAL A 99 -4.01 1.14 14.35
N GLU A 100 -5.30 1.16 14.02
CA GLU A 100 -6.16 -0.03 13.95
C GLU A 100 -5.66 -0.99 12.86
N VAL A 101 -5.45 -2.24 13.24
CA VAL A 101 -4.87 -3.28 12.38
C VAL A 101 -5.67 -4.58 12.44
N ASP A 102 -5.58 -5.37 11.38
CA ASP A 102 -6.05 -6.74 11.33
C ASP A 102 -4.98 -7.72 11.84
N ASN A 103 -5.40 -8.74 12.60
CA ASN A 103 -4.48 -9.70 13.20
C ASN A 103 -3.76 -10.59 12.19
N VAL A 104 -4.45 -11.03 11.14
CA VAL A 104 -3.89 -11.92 10.13
C VAL A 104 -2.83 -11.17 9.31
N VAL A 105 -3.14 -9.93 8.94
CA VAL A 105 -2.18 -9.02 8.28
C VAL A 105 -0.98 -8.73 9.20
N MET A 106 -1.19 -8.52 10.50
CA MET A 106 -0.08 -8.28 11.43
C MET A 106 0.80 -9.49 11.70
N SER A 107 0.22 -10.70 11.79
CA SER A 107 1.01 -11.93 11.85
C SER A 107 1.83 -12.11 10.58
N TYR A 108 1.24 -11.86 9.41
CA TYR A 108 1.95 -11.90 8.13
C TYR A 108 3.12 -10.91 8.10
N ILE A 109 2.89 -9.66 8.52
CA ILE A 109 3.95 -8.63 8.59
C ILE A 109 5.07 -9.05 9.54
N LYS A 110 4.74 -9.60 10.73
CA LYS A 110 5.73 -10.01 11.73
C LYS A 110 6.58 -11.22 11.28
N GLU A 111 5.98 -12.18 10.59
CA GLU A 111 6.66 -13.43 10.19
C GLU A 111 7.32 -13.35 8.81
N LYS A 112 6.70 -12.63 7.86
CA LYS A 112 7.08 -12.64 6.44
C LYS A 112 7.61 -11.30 5.93
N CYS A 113 7.53 -10.22 6.72
CA CYS A 113 8.03 -8.88 6.36
C CYS A 113 8.74 -8.18 7.53
N SER A 114 9.38 -8.95 8.42
CA SER A 114 10.08 -8.43 9.61
C SER A 114 11.21 -7.46 9.24
N ALA A 115 12.02 -7.78 8.24
CA ALA A 115 13.10 -6.92 7.76
C ALA A 115 12.60 -5.56 7.24
N GLU A 116 11.42 -5.52 6.61
CA GLU A 116 10.78 -4.28 6.17
C GLU A 116 10.18 -3.50 7.34
N LEU A 117 9.56 -4.19 8.30
CA LEU A 117 9.04 -3.59 9.53
C LEU A 117 10.15 -2.95 10.36
N ASP A 118 11.32 -3.57 10.43
CA ASP A 118 12.46 -3.06 11.22
C ASP A 118 13.11 -1.82 10.57
N LYS A 119 13.02 -1.65 9.23
CA LYS A 119 13.38 -0.39 8.53
C LYS A 119 12.46 0.80 8.88
N ILE A 120 11.29 0.53 9.47
CA ILE A 120 10.32 1.55 9.91
C ILE A 120 10.58 1.94 11.38
N ARG A 121 11.09 1.02 12.19
CA ARG A 121 11.44 1.29 13.59
C ARG A 121 12.52 2.36 13.70
N ARG A 122 12.46 3.13 14.79
CA ARG A 122 13.48 4.10 15.19
C ARG A 122 13.82 3.90 16.67
N PRO A 123 15.09 3.97 17.11
CA PRO A 123 15.45 3.86 18.52
C PRO A 123 14.68 4.85 19.42
N GLU A 124 14.39 6.05 18.91
CA GLU A 124 13.69 7.10 19.65
C GLU A 124 12.19 6.85 19.83
N VAL A 125 11.61 5.82 19.18
CA VAL A 125 10.16 5.55 19.17
C VAL A 125 9.88 4.09 19.55
N SER A 126 9.16 3.90 20.66
CA SER A 126 8.57 2.62 21.03
C SER A 126 7.34 2.35 20.15
N MET A 127 7.45 1.32 19.29
CA MET A 127 6.32 0.77 18.53
C MET A 127 5.85 -0.54 19.18
N LYS A 128 4.62 -0.55 19.70
CA LYS A 128 4.02 -1.70 20.40
C LYS A 128 2.75 -2.16 19.70
N THR A 129 2.62 -3.46 19.45
CA THR A 129 1.42 -4.08 18.88
C THR A 129 0.62 -4.77 19.99
N ASP A 130 -0.64 -4.37 20.17
CA ASP A 130 -1.68 -5.12 20.90
C ASP A 130 -2.64 -5.78 19.90
N LYS A 131 -3.55 -6.64 20.38
CA LYS A 131 -4.45 -7.54 19.63
C LYS A 131 -5.29 -6.93 18.51
N LYS A 132 -5.38 -5.61 18.36
CA LYS A 132 -6.01 -4.91 17.22
C LYS A 132 -5.37 -3.56 16.87
N GLN A 133 -4.29 -3.16 17.56
CA GLN A 133 -3.75 -1.81 17.46
C GLN A 133 -2.23 -1.79 17.50
N VAL A 134 -1.62 -0.87 16.75
CA VAL A 134 -0.20 -0.51 16.90
C VAL A 134 -0.10 0.91 17.46
N THR A 135 0.63 1.06 18.55
CA THR A 135 0.83 2.34 19.25
C THR A 135 2.27 2.81 19.12
N PHE A 136 2.46 4.12 19.08
CA PHE A 136 3.73 4.78 18.80
C PHE A 136 4.00 5.83 19.88
N HIS A 137 5.05 5.63 20.66
CA HIS A 137 5.38 6.50 21.79
C HIS A 137 6.85 6.93 21.71
N PRO A 138 7.19 8.21 21.86
CA PRO A 138 8.58 8.62 22.07
C PRO A 138 9.17 7.90 23.29
N GLN A 139 10.42 7.42 23.20
CA GLN A 139 11.10 6.83 24.36
C GLN A 139 11.52 7.89 25.38
N ASP A 140 11.81 9.10 24.93
CA ASP A 140 12.05 10.27 25.78
C ASP A 140 10.85 11.24 25.67
N PRO A 141 10.09 11.48 26.76
CA PRO A 141 8.99 12.44 26.79
C PRO A 141 9.40 13.88 26.42
N GLY A 142 10.68 14.25 26.56
CA GLY A 142 11.21 15.56 26.20
C GLY A 142 11.33 15.81 24.69
N HIS A 143 11.40 14.75 23.88
CA HIS A 143 11.58 14.88 22.42
C HIS A 143 10.29 15.17 21.63
N GLY A 144 9.12 15.14 22.29
CA GLY A 144 7.82 15.38 21.64
C GLY A 144 7.39 14.25 20.70
N THR A 145 6.19 14.37 20.11
CA THR A 145 5.56 13.27 19.35
C THR A 145 5.95 13.19 17.88
N VAL A 146 6.67 14.17 17.31
CA VAL A 146 6.91 14.29 15.85
C VAL A 146 7.55 13.04 15.25
N LEU A 147 8.61 12.50 15.87
CA LEU A 147 9.23 11.25 15.40
C LEU A 147 8.26 10.07 15.46
N ALA A 148 7.40 10.01 16.48
CA ALA A 148 6.41 8.95 16.61
C ALA A 148 5.28 9.07 15.57
N HIS A 149 4.90 10.28 15.15
CA HIS A 149 4.03 10.48 13.97
C HIS A 149 4.73 10.06 12.66
N LEU A 150 6.00 10.40 12.45
CA LEU A 150 6.73 9.98 11.24
C LEU A 150 6.85 8.46 11.13
N VAL A 151 7.14 7.77 12.25
CA VAL A 151 7.15 6.29 12.32
C VAL A 151 5.74 5.71 12.10
N ARG A 152 4.70 6.35 12.66
CA ARG A 152 3.30 5.96 12.42
C ARG A 152 2.94 6.03 10.94
N GLU A 153 3.23 7.13 10.23
CA GLU A 153 2.83 7.26 8.82
C GLU A 153 3.61 6.31 7.89
N ARG A 154 4.90 6.06 8.17
CA ARG A 154 5.66 4.98 7.53
C ARG A 154 5.00 3.61 7.76
N PHE A 155 4.60 3.31 9.00
CA PHE A 155 3.90 2.08 9.34
C PHE A 155 2.54 1.96 8.65
N VAL A 156 1.71 3.01 8.66
CA VAL A 156 0.40 3.03 7.99
C VAL A 156 0.55 2.73 6.51
N SER A 157 1.49 3.39 5.84
CA SER A 157 1.75 3.21 4.41
C SER A 157 2.19 1.79 4.07
N PHE A 158 3.12 1.25 4.86
CA PHE A 158 3.59 -0.14 4.73
C PHE A 158 2.49 -1.16 5.01
N TYR A 159 1.73 -0.98 6.10
CA TYR A 159 0.61 -1.82 6.47
C TYR A 159 -0.44 -1.86 5.36
N GLN A 160 -0.82 -0.70 4.79
CA GLN A 160 -1.76 -0.62 3.67
C GLN A 160 -1.22 -1.29 2.39
N LYS A 161 0.06 -1.11 2.05
CA LYS A 161 0.72 -1.79 0.92
C LYS A 161 0.64 -3.32 1.04
N ILE A 162 0.70 -3.86 2.25
CA ILE A 162 0.57 -5.31 2.50
C ILE A 162 -0.90 -5.74 2.56
N ALA A 163 -1.74 -5.05 3.33
CA ALA A 163 -3.16 -5.40 3.53
C ALA A 163 -3.97 -5.45 2.22
N THR A 164 -3.62 -4.62 1.23
CA THR A 164 -4.30 -4.54 -0.07
C THR A 164 -3.95 -5.69 -1.03
N VAL A 165 -2.84 -6.41 -0.82
CA VAL A 165 -2.38 -7.50 -1.71
C VAL A 165 -2.48 -8.89 -1.08
N LEU A 166 -2.75 -8.97 0.22
CA LEU A 166 -2.98 -10.24 0.91
C LEU A 166 -4.41 -10.74 0.70
N GLN A 167 -4.52 -12.06 0.57
CA GLN A 167 -5.76 -12.81 0.66
C GLN A 167 -5.60 -13.93 1.70
N THR A 168 -6.71 -14.40 2.25
CA THR A 168 -6.76 -15.58 3.11
C THR A 168 -7.72 -16.58 2.48
N ARG A 169 -7.31 -17.85 2.35
CA ARG A 169 -8.14 -18.94 1.82
C ARG A 169 -8.13 -20.13 2.79
N SER A 170 -9.29 -20.77 2.96
CA SER A 170 -9.43 -22.03 3.70
C SER A 170 -9.14 -23.23 2.80
N TYR A 171 -8.52 -24.28 3.36
CA TYR A 171 -8.30 -25.57 2.70
C TYR A 171 -8.55 -26.73 3.66
N CYS A 172 -9.14 -27.80 3.16
CA CYS A 172 -9.23 -29.06 3.90
C CYS A 172 -8.00 -29.92 3.57
N LEU A 173 -7.03 -30.02 4.47
CA LEU A 173 -5.78 -30.75 4.28
C LEU A 173 -5.38 -31.48 5.57
N ASP A 174 -4.89 -32.72 5.42
CA ASP A 174 -4.29 -33.48 6.52
C ASP A 174 -3.03 -32.78 7.03
N ALA A 175 -2.97 -32.59 8.36
CA ALA A 175 -1.84 -31.99 9.07
C ALA A 175 -0.49 -32.69 8.77
N TYR A 176 -0.49 -33.99 8.46
CA TYR A 176 0.73 -34.72 8.09
C TYR A 176 1.31 -34.28 6.73
N GLN A 177 0.47 -33.84 5.80
CA GLN A 177 0.91 -33.36 4.47
C GLN A 177 1.32 -31.88 4.48
N LEU A 178 0.86 -31.12 5.47
CA LEU A 178 0.98 -29.67 5.50
C LEU A 178 2.40 -29.12 5.61
N GLN A 179 3.24 -29.71 6.47
CA GLN A 179 4.60 -29.19 6.70
C GLN A 179 5.51 -29.31 5.46
N PRO A 180 5.57 -30.46 4.75
CA PRO A 180 6.25 -30.54 3.45
C PRO A 180 5.70 -29.57 2.42
N LEU A 181 4.38 -29.33 2.39
CA LEU A 181 3.77 -28.37 1.47
C LEU A 181 4.21 -26.94 1.79
N LEU A 182 4.22 -26.52 3.05
CA LEU A 182 4.63 -25.15 3.42
C LEU A 182 6.11 -24.87 3.20
N ALA A 183 6.97 -25.88 3.18
CA ALA A 183 8.38 -25.73 2.84
C ALA A 183 8.61 -25.22 1.40
N GLU A 184 7.75 -25.63 0.45
CA GLU A 184 7.75 -25.16 -0.95
C GLU A 184 7.09 -23.77 -1.10
N PHE A 185 6.49 -23.23 -0.03
CA PHE A 185 5.75 -21.97 0.00
C PHE A 185 6.11 -21.11 1.22
N PRO A 186 7.40 -20.79 1.44
CA PRO A 186 7.86 -20.07 2.63
C PRO A 186 7.25 -18.65 2.74
N GLU A 187 6.73 -18.09 1.65
CA GLU A 187 6.06 -16.78 1.65
C GLU A 187 4.59 -16.82 2.11
N LEU A 188 4.00 -18.02 2.29
CA LEU A 188 2.66 -18.19 2.85
C LEU A 188 2.72 -18.28 4.37
N LEU A 189 1.74 -17.64 5.02
CA LEU A 189 1.48 -17.74 6.44
C LEU A 189 0.37 -18.78 6.68
N LEU A 190 0.62 -19.74 7.56
CA LEU A 190 -0.41 -20.64 8.06
C LEU A 190 -1.07 -20.03 9.31
N ASN A 191 -2.39 -19.87 9.30
CA ASN A 191 -3.16 -19.67 10.54
C ASN A 191 -3.99 -20.92 10.82
N THR A 192 -3.73 -21.55 11.97
CA THR A 192 -4.50 -22.67 12.50
C THR A 192 -5.72 -22.16 13.28
N GLY A 193 -6.92 -22.55 12.84
CA GLY A 193 -8.15 -22.23 13.57
C GLY A 193 -8.27 -23.05 14.85
N GLN A 194 -8.83 -22.48 15.93
CA GLN A 194 -8.98 -23.16 17.22
C GLN A 194 -10.14 -24.19 17.26
N SER A 195 -10.68 -24.63 16.12
CA SER A 195 -11.72 -25.65 16.08
C SER A 195 -11.75 -26.43 14.76
N LYS A 196 -11.76 -27.77 14.87
CA LYS A 196 -11.69 -28.80 13.82
C LYS A 196 -10.29 -29.01 13.23
N THR A 197 -9.92 -30.28 13.10
CA THR A 197 -8.54 -30.76 12.89
C THR A 197 -8.03 -30.66 11.46
N ASP A 198 -8.92 -30.45 10.49
CA ASP A 198 -8.65 -30.69 9.07
C ASP A 198 -8.78 -29.42 8.21
N GLU A 199 -9.31 -28.31 8.76
CA GLU A 199 -9.43 -27.03 8.05
C GLU A 199 -8.30 -26.08 8.46
N ILE A 200 -7.47 -25.71 7.49
CA ILE A 200 -6.40 -24.73 7.64
C ILE A 200 -6.76 -23.43 6.91
N THR A 201 -6.17 -22.31 7.33
CA THR A 201 -6.20 -21.08 6.52
C THR A 201 -4.78 -20.68 6.13
N LEU A 202 -4.57 -20.36 4.85
CA LEU A 202 -3.32 -19.77 4.38
C LEU A 202 -3.54 -18.33 4.00
N THR A 203 -2.64 -17.46 4.45
CA THR A 203 -2.60 -16.05 4.07
C THR A 203 -1.35 -15.76 3.26
N GLY A 204 -1.52 -15.05 2.15
CA GLY A 204 -0.41 -14.66 1.29
C GLY A 204 -0.87 -13.80 0.13
N ARG A 205 0.08 -13.47 -0.76
CA ARG A 205 -0.25 -12.81 -2.02
C ARG A 205 -1.02 -13.76 -2.93
N PHE A 206 -1.94 -13.21 -3.72
CA PHE A 206 -2.73 -13.95 -4.71
C PHE A 206 -1.90 -14.97 -5.52
N SER A 207 -0.77 -14.55 -6.09
CA SER A 207 0.12 -15.42 -6.90
C SER A 207 0.62 -16.66 -6.15
N SER A 208 0.90 -16.54 -4.86
CA SER A 208 1.43 -17.64 -4.05
C SER A 208 0.33 -18.62 -3.64
N LEU A 209 -0.89 -18.12 -3.39
CA LEU A 209 -2.06 -18.95 -3.15
C LEU A 209 -2.50 -19.71 -4.41
N GLU A 210 -2.46 -19.08 -5.59
CA GLU A 210 -2.68 -19.75 -6.87
C GLU A 210 -1.63 -20.84 -7.16
N ARG A 211 -0.34 -20.57 -6.90
CA ARG A 211 0.73 -21.56 -7.03
C ARG A 211 0.48 -22.75 -6.08
N PHE A 212 0.00 -22.49 -4.86
CA PHE A 212 -0.33 -23.52 -3.87
C PHE A 212 -1.50 -24.40 -4.33
N GLU A 213 -2.59 -23.79 -4.81
CA GLU A 213 -3.72 -24.55 -5.36
C GLU A 213 -3.36 -25.38 -6.58
N GLN A 214 -2.48 -24.89 -7.46
CA GLN A 214 -1.99 -25.66 -8.60
C GLN A 214 -1.12 -26.85 -8.14
N PHE A 215 -0.30 -26.66 -7.11
CA PHE A 215 0.48 -27.75 -6.51
C PHE A 215 -0.43 -28.84 -5.92
N LEU A 216 -1.52 -28.46 -5.24
CA LEU A 216 -2.52 -29.42 -4.73
C LEU A 216 -3.23 -30.20 -5.86
N LYS A 217 -3.56 -29.53 -6.97
CA LYS A 217 -4.28 -30.12 -8.10
C LYS A 217 -3.38 -31.02 -8.98
N SER A 218 -2.07 -30.81 -8.95
CA SER A 218 -1.10 -31.58 -9.72
C SER A 218 0.24 -31.69 -8.96
N PRO A 219 0.35 -32.61 -7.96
CA PRO A 219 1.60 -32.82 -7.25
C PRO A 219 2.67 -33.35 -8.23
N PRO A 220 3.92 -32.85 -8.16
CA PRO A 220 4.98 -33.31 -9.04
C PRO A 220 5.20 -34.81 -8.86
N LYS A 221 5.36 -35.53 -9.99
CA LYS A 221 5.64 -36.97 -9.98
C LYS A 221 6.94 -37.19 -9.20
N ARG A 222 6.83 -37.75 -7.99
CA ARG A 222 7.98 -38.19 -7.19
C ARG A 222 8.77 -39.18 -8.03
N SER A 223 9.87 -38.73 -8.63
CA SER A 223 10.84 -39.60 -9.28
C SER A 223 11.39 -40.53 -8.21
N SER A 224 11.01 -41.81 -8.27
CA SER A 224 11.56 -42.84 -7.39
C SER A 224 13.09 -42.76 -7.39
N PRO A 225 13.77 -42.90 -6.24
CA PRO A 225 15.23 -42.95 -6.24
C PRO A 225 15.68 -44.15 -7.08
N ARG A 226 16.15 -43.90 -8.31
CA ARG A 226 16.80 -44.91 -9.12
C ARG A 226 18.06 -45.32 -8.35
N LYS A 227 18.08 -46.55 -7.84
CA LYS A 227 19.29 -47.20 -7.35
C LYS A 227 20.31 -47.20 -8.49
N ILE A 228 21.31 -46.34 -8.40
CA ILE A 228 22.53 -46.44 -9.21
C ILE A 228 23.53 -47.21 -8.36
N ASN A 229 23.46 -48.54 -8.43
CA ASN A 229 24.65 -49.34 -8.22
C ASN A 229 25.41 -49.31 -9.56
N TYR A 230 26.70 -48.99 -9.54
CA TYR A 230 27.76 -49.99 -9.69
C TYR A 230 29.16 -49.34 -9.65
N THR A 231 30.05 -49.98 -8.87
CA THR A 231 31.53 -50.01 -9.01
C THR A 231 32.32 -48.70 -9.13
N MET A 232 33.17 -48.46 -8.12
CA MET A 232 34.52 -47.96 -8.36
C MET A 232 35.35 -49.06 -9.05
N ASP A 233 36.20 -48.71 -10.03
CA ASP A 233 37.62 -49.06 -9.94
C ASP A 233 38.51 -48.13 -10.80
N ILE A 234 39.83 -48.28 -10.65
CA ILE A 234 40.88 -47.28 -10.87
C ILE A 234 41.35 -47.16 -12.34
N GLY A 235 41.73 -45.93 -12.73
CA GLY A 235 42.52 -45.69 -13.95
C GLY A 235 42.99 -44.23 -14.07
N ALA A 236 44.24 -43.95 -13.72
CA ALA A 236 44.83 -42.61 -13.86
C ALA A 236 45.63 -42.48 -15.17
N THR A 237 45.44 -41.41 -15.93
CA THR A 237 46.50 -40.72 -16.67
C THR A 237 46.05 -39.34 -17.16
N ASP A 238 47.02 -38.45 -17.30
CA ASP A 238 46.87 -37.02 -17.61
C ASP A 238 46.82 -36.76 -19.13
N SER A 239 45.99 -35.82 -19.56
CA SER A 239 46.23 -34.95 -20.73
C SER A 239 45.13 -33.88 -20.88
N SER A 240 45.56 -32.63 -20.94
CA SER A 240 44.69 -31.47 -21.09
C SER A 240 44.20 -31.29 -22.53
N GLN A 241 42.94 -30.86 -22.72
CA GLN A 241 42.56 -30.01 -23.86
C GLN A 241 41.35 -29.13 -23.54
N ALA A 242 41.32 -27.94 -24.15
CA ALA A 242 40.71 -26.76 -23.54
C ALA A 242 39.23 -26.52 -23.90
N LEU A 243 38.58 -25.71 -23.07
CA LEU A 243 37.19 -25.26 -23.20
C LEU A 243 36.92 -24.60 -24.56
N GLN A 244 35.77 -24.93 -25.15
CA GLN A 244 34.98 -23.94 -25.88
C GLN A 244 33.69 -23.67 -25.12
N SER A 245 33.66 -22.51 -24.46
CA SER A 245 32.52 -22.04 -23.68
C SER A 245 31.38 -21.60 -24.61
N LYS A 246 30.43 -22.51 -24.87
CA LYS A 246 29.06 -22.07 -25.12
C LYS A 246 28.53 -21.46 -23.83
N THR A 247 28.24 -20.17 -23.86
CA THR A 247 27.48 -19.50 -22.80
C THR A 247 26.15 -20.24 -22.62
N PRO A 248 25.78 -20.67 -21.39
CA PRO A 248 24.45 -21.20 -21.17
C PRO A 248 23.45 -20.06 -21.42
N ASP A 249 22.48 -20.29 -22.29
CA ASP A 249 21.31 -19.41 -22.38
C ASP A 249 20.70 -19.29 -20.99
N LYS A 250 20.31 -18.06 -20.61
CA LYS A 250 19.60 -17.85 -19.36
C LYS A 250 18.23 -18.50 -19.49
N GLU A 251 18.08 -19.67 -18.90
CA GLU A 251 16.84 -20.44 -18.92
C GLU A 251 15.70 -19.60 -18.32
N GLU A 252 14.87 -19.00 -19.18
CA GLU A 252 13.82 -18.10 -18.73
C GLU A 252 12.78 -18.91 -17.94
N THR A 253 12.76 -18.75 -16.62
CA THR A 253 11.81 -19.43 -15.74
C THR A 253 10.48 -18.69 -15.71
N CYS A 254 9.36 -19.40 -15.87
CA CYS A 254 8.02 -18.82 -15.84
C CYS A 254 7.67 -18.38 -14.41
N SER A 255 7.44 -17.09 -14.16
CA SER A 255 7.14 -16.60 -12.79
C SER A 255 5.76 -16.99 -12.24
N ILE A 256 5.01 -17.86 -12.94
CA ILE A 256 3.68 -18.36 -12.52
C ILE A 256 3.78 -19.82 -12.03
N CYS A 257 4.32 -20.73 -12.86
CA CYS A 257 4.53 -22.13 -12.49
C CYS A 257 5.92 -22.44 -11.91
N LEU A 258 6.88 -21.51 -12.04
CA LEU A 258 8.29 -21.66 -11.67
C LEU A 258 9.07 -22.74 -12.47
N GLU A 259 8.49 -23.24 -13.55
CA GLU A 259 9.14 -24.16 -14.48
C GLU A 259 9.92 -23.40 -15.57
N GLN A 260 10.91 -24.05 -16.16
CA GLN A 260 11.64 -23.54 -17.32
C GLN A 260 10.69 -23.39 -18.53
N MET A 261 10.68 -22.21 -19.16
CA MET A 261 9.83 -21.99 -20.32
C MET A 261 10.39 -22.69 -21.55
N VAL A 262 9.58 -23.58 -22.13
CA VAL A 262 9.86 -24.12 -23.47
C VAL A 262 9.58 -23.01 -24.48
N GLN A 263 10.56 -22.65 -25.31
CA GLN A 263 10.47 -21.51 -26.24
C GLN A 263 9.22 -21.53 -27.14
N SER A 264 8.77 -22.72 -27.56
CA SER A 264 7.57 -22.90 -28.40
C SER A 264 6.24 -22.78 -27.63
N GLN A 265 6.28 -22.75 -26.30
CA GLN A 265 5.12 -22.59 -25.41
C GLN A 265 5.22 -21.32 -24.57
N MET A 266 6.10 -20.38 -24.95
CA MET A 266 6.32 -19.11 -24.28
C MET A 266 5.58 -17.97 -25.00
N LYS A 267 5.05 -17.01 -24.22
CA LYS A 267 4.46 -15.77 -24.72
C LYS A 267 5.02 -14.57 -23.97
N THR A 268 5.70 -13.70 -24.71
CA THR A 268 6.20 -12.41 -24.21
C THR A 268 5.14 -11.33 -24.36
N LEU A 269 4.87 -10.60 -23.28
CA LEU A 269 3.86 -9.55 -23.24
C LEU A 269 4.36 -8.23 -23.87
N GLU A 270 3.62 -7.70 -24.83
CA GLU A 270 4.10 -6.62 -25.72
C GLU A 270 4.50 -5.32 -25.02
N LYS A 271 3.75 -4.86 -24.01
CA LYS A 271 3.95 -3.55 -23.36
C LYS A 271 5.06 -3.57 -22.30
N CYS A 272 5.34 -4.73 -21.70
CA CYS A 272 6.25 -4.86 -20.55
C CYS A 272 7.35 -5.91 -20.71
N LYS A 273 7.38 -6.64 -21.84
CA LYS A 273 8.39 -7.64 -22.24
C LYS A 273 8.65 -8.80 -21.27
N HIS A 274 7.75 -9.04 -20.32
CA HIS A 274 7.79 -10.22 -19.46
C HIS A 274 7.27 -11.45 -20.20
N SER A 275 7.98 -12.57 -20.09
CA SER A 275 7.67 -13.87 -20.71
C SER A 275 7.00 -14.82 -19.71
N PHE A 276 6.05 -15.63 -20.20
CA PHE A 276 5.32 -16.64 -19.44
C PHE A 276 4.98 -17.85 -20.31
N CYS A 277 4.74 -19.03 -19.73
CA CYS A 277 4.09 -20.12 -20.46
C CYS A 277 2.69 -19.68 -20.95
N ILE A 278 2.31 -20.01 -22.19
CA ILE A 278 1.05 -19.61 -22.83
C ILE A 278 -0.16 -19.94 -21.94
N GLU A 279 -0.27 -21.18 -21.46
CA GLU A 279 -1.37 -21.64 -20.61
C GLU A 279 -1.35 -21.05 -19.19
N CYS A 280 -0.19 -20.62 -18.68
CA CYS A 280 -0.12 -19.90 -17.41
C CYS A 280 -0.62 -18.46 -17.57
N LEU A 281 -0.22 -17.79 -18.64
CA LEU A 281 -0.65 -16.43 -18.96
C LEU A 281 -2.14 -16.35 -19.28
N LYS A 282 -2.66 -17.34 -20.04
CA LYS A 282 -4.08 -17.45 -20.38
C LYS A 282 -4.94 -17.55 -19.12
N ARG A 283 -4.65 -18.51 -18.23
CA ARG A 283 -5.36 -18.68 -16.94
C ARG A 283 -5.26 -17.43 -16.06
N ALA A 284 -4.10 -16.77 -16.01
CA ALA A 284 -3.95 -15.52 -15.28
C ALA A 284 -4.86 -14.41 -15.83
N PHE A 285 -4.94 -14.28 -17.17
CA PHE A 285 -5.75 -13.25 -17.83
C PHE A 285 -7.26 -13.53 -17.78
N GLU A 286 -7.68 -14.79 -17.70
CA GLU A 286 -9.08 -15.18 -17.46
C GLU A 286 -9.59 -14.67 -16.09
N ILE A 287 -8.71 -14.57 -15.09
CA ILE A 287 -9.03 -14.00 -13.77
C ILE A 287 -8.88 -12.47 -13.78
N LYS A 288 -7.74 -11.96 -14.25
CA LYS A 288 -7.47 -10.52 -14.33
C LYS A 288 -6.42 -10.22 -15.41
N PRO A 289 -6.70 -9.39 -16.42
CA PRO A 289 -5.79 -9.16 -17.54
C PRO A 289 -4.67 -8.16 -17.18
N ILE A 290 -3.83 -8.54 -16.21
CA ILE A 290 -2.61 -7.83 -15.79
C ILE A 290 -1.40 -8.75 -15.88
N CYS A 291 -0.24 -8.19 -16.22
CA CYS A 291 1.02 -8.93 -16.17
C CYS A 291 1.33 -9.39 -14.73
N PRO A 292 1.47 -10.70 -14.45
CA PRO A 292 1.70 -11.19 -13.09
C PRO A 292 3.02 -10.70 -12.45
N THR A 293 4.01 -10.29 -13.24
CA THR A 293 5.30 -9.79 -12.72
C THR A 293 5.29 -8.29 -12.37
N CYS A 294 4.55 -7.45 -13.11
CA CYS A 294 4.65 -5.98 -13.01
C CYS A 294 3.32 -5.22 -12.99
N GLY A 295 2.17 -5.90 -13.02
CA GLY A 295 0.85 -5.29 -12.91
C GLY A 295 0.34 -4.53 -14.16
N VAL A 296 1.14 -4.39 -15.22
CA VAL A 296 0.73 -3.70 -16.46
C VAL A 296 -0.52 -4.34 -17.05
N ILE A 297 -1.52 -3.52 -17.38
CA ILE A 297 -2.86 -3.94 -17.83
C ILE A 297 -2.90 -4.25 -19.33
N TYR A 298 -3.53 -5.37 -19.69
CA TYR A 298 -3.67 -5.89 -21.07
C TYR A 298 -5.11 -6.03 -21.56
N GLY A 299 -6.11 -5.86 -20.69
CA GLY A 299 -7.54 -5.91 -21.03
C GLY A 299 -8.37 -4.99 -20.15
N ALA A 300 -9.70 -5.03 -20.29
CA ALA A 300 -10.58 -4.31 -19.36
C ALA A 300 -10.47 -4.92 -17.96
N LEU A 301 -10.27 -4.08 -16.94
CA LEU A 301 -10.39 -4.52 -15.56
C LEU A 301 -11.86 -4.46 -15.14
N GLU A 302 -12.33 -5.50 -14.46
CA GLU A 302 -13.55 -5.43 -13.65
C GLU A 302 -13.15 -5.36 -12.17
N GLY A 303 -13.84 -4.52 -11.40
CA GLY A 303 -13.65 -4.37 -9.97
C GLY A 303 -14.73 -5.06 -9.12
N THR A 304 -14.58 -4.91 -7.81
CA THR A 304 -15.39 -5.56 -6.77
C THR A 304 -16.43 -4.64 -6.15
N GLN A 305 -16.85 -3.56 -6.84
CA GLN A 305 -18.02 -2.79 -6.45
C GLN A 305 -19.27 -3.70 -6.47
N PRO A 306 -20.15 -3.64 -5.45
CA PRO A 306 -21.37 -4.43 -5.46
C PRO A 306 -22.31 -4.15 -6.63
N LYS A 307 -22.94 -5.21 -7.14
CA LYS A 307 -23.93 -5.14 -8.21
C LYS A 307 -25.21 -4.42 -7.73
N GLY A 308 -25.95 -3.82 -8.65
CA GLY A 308 -27.18 -3.06 -8.35
C GLY A 308 -26.95 -1.62 -7.86
N GLY A 309 -25.69 -1.17 -7.75
CA GLY A 309 -25.34 0.22 -7.51
C GLY A 309 -25.83 1.17 -8.62
N LYS A 310 -26.13 2.42 -8.28
CA LYS A 310 -26.59 3.47 -9.20
C LYS A 310 -25.69 4.70 -9.10
N MET A 311 -25.29 5.23 -10.24
CA MET A 311 -24.65 6.54 -10.39
C MET A 311 -25.65 7.48 -11.05
N LYS A 312 -25.93 8.63 -10.44
CA LYS A 312 -26.77 9.70 -10.99
C LYS A 312 -25.95 10.97 -11.12
N VAL A 313 -26.19 11.75 -12.17
CA VAL A 313 -25.50 13.01 -12.43
C VAL A 313 -26.52 14.14 -12.48
N THR A 314 -26.27 15.22 -11.75
CA THR A 314 -27.03 16.47 -11.83
C THR A 314 -26.08 17.66 -12.03
N TYR A 315 -26.63 18.80 -12.44
CA TYR A 315 -25.86 19.99 -12.78
C TYR A 315 -26.42 21.20 -12.03
N GLU A 316 -25.55 21.88 -11.30
CA GLU A 316 -25.87 23.04 -10.48
C GLU A 316 -25.19 24.30 -11.01
N LYS A 317 -25.80 25.46 -10.74
CA LYS A 317 -25.31 26.76 -11.22
C LYS A 317 -24.22 27.38 -10.35
N PHE A 318 -24.08 26.96 -9.09
CA PHE A 318 -23.06 27.52 -8.20
C PHE A 318 -21.66 27.07 -8.63
N PRO A 319 -20.63 27.92 -8.47
CA PRO A 319 -19.25 27.56 -8.76
C PRO A 319 -18.57 26.84 -7.59
N LEU A 320 -17.53 26.08 -7.92
CA LEU A 320 -16.55 25.58 -6.94
C LEU A 320 -15.40 26.60 -6.79
N PRO A 321 -14.79 26.73 -5.59
CA PRO A 321 -13.57 27.51 -5.42
C PRO A 321 -12.45 27.10 -6.37
N GLY A 322 -11.86 28.07 -7.08
CA GLY A 322 -10.89 27.88 -8.16
C GLY A 322 -11.51 27.66 -9.55
N TYR A 323 -12.85 27.68 -9.66
CA TYR A 323 -13.61 27.46 -10.89
C TYR A 323 -14.79 28.44 -11.01
N GLU A 324 -14.58 29.70 -10.63
CA GLU A 324 -15.60 30.75 -10.43
C GLU A 324 -16.49 31.01 -11.66
N ASN A 325 -15.96 30.76 -12.87
CA ASN A 325 -16.66 30.97 -14.14
C ASN A 325 -17.51 29.76 -14.61
N TYR A 326 -17.62 28.70 -13.80
CA TYR A 326 -18.28 27.46 -14.17
C TYR A 326 -19.29 27.01 -13.11
N GLY A 327 -20.36 26.33 -13.52
CA GLY A 327 -21.25 25.64 -12.58
C GLY A 327 -20.59 24.38 -11.98
N THR A 328 -21.37 23.57 -11.27
CA THR A 328 -20.89 22.33 -10.62
C THR A 328 -21.64 21.10 -11.16
N ILE A 329 -20.92 20.01 -11.41
CA ILE A 329 -21.47 18.68 -11.69
C ILE A 329 -21.52 17.92 -10.37
N LEU A 330 -22.70 17.42 -10.01
CA LEU A 330 -22.93 16.58 -8.84
C LEU A 330 -23.04 15.12 -9.28
N ILE A 331 -22.27 14.25 -8.66
CA ILE A 331 -22.28 12.80 -8.88
C ILE A 331 -22.78 12.13 -7.62
N HIS A 332 -23.97 11.55 -7.70
CA HIS A 332 -24.63 10.87 -6.59
C HIS A 332 -24.59 9.36 -6.78
N TYR A 333 -23.77 8.70 -5.96
CA TYR A 333 -23.62 7.25 -5.90
C TYR A 333 -24.53 6.66 -4.83
N ILE A 334 -25.26 5.60 -5.19
CA ILE A 334 -26.15 4.85 -4.30
C ILE A 334 -25.82 3.36 -4.47
N ILE A 335 -25.11 2.78 -3.50
CA ILE A 335 -24.88 1.34 -3.41
C ILE A 335 -25.77 0.80 -2.27
N PRO A 336 -26.75 -0.06 -2.53
CA PRO A 336 -27.58 -0.66 -1.49
C PRO A 336 -26.76 -1.61 -0.60
N SER A 337 -27.23 -1.90 0.61
CA SER A 337 -26.72 -3.04 1.40
C SER A 337 -27.07 -4.36 0.72
N GLY A 338 -26.29 -5.40 0.98
CA GLY A 338 -26.52 -6.72 0.37
C GLY A 338 -25.66 -7.82 1.00
N ILE A 339 -25.50 -8.92 0.26
CA ILE A 339 -24.64 -10.06 0.63
C ILE A 339 -23.38 -10.06 -0.24
N GLN A 340 -22.24 -10.33 0.37
CA GLN A 340 -20.94 -10.46 -0.28
C GLN A 340 -20.92 -11.70 -1.18
N GLY A 341 -20.65 -11.52 -2.47
CA GLY A 341 -20.31 -12.60 -3.39
C GLY A 341 -18.85 -13.06 -3.23
N ASP A 342 -18.47 -14.09 -3.99
CA ASP A 342 -17.16 -14.75 -3.92
C ASP A 342 -15.97 -13.83 -4.22
N GLU A 343 -16.20 -12.68 -4.86
CA GLU A 343 -15.17 -11.68 -5.16
C GLU A 343 -14.82 -10.75 -3.98
N HIS A 344 -15.54 -10.86 -2.85
CA HIS A 344 -15.43 -9.97 -1.69
C HIS A 344 -14.73 -10.65 -0.49
N PRO A 345 -14.25 -9.90 0.52
CA PRO A 345 -13.43 -10.45 1.61
C PRO A 345 -14.12 -11.51 2.49
N ASN A 346 -15.45 -11.49 2.62
CA ASN A 346 -16.20 -12.45 3.43
C ASN A 346 -17.45 -12.96 2.67
N PRO A 347 -17.30 -13.90 1.71
CA PRO A 347 -18.42 -14.41 0.93
C PRO A 347 -19.57 -14.94 1.80
N GLY A 348 -20.81 -14.69 1.37
CA GLY A 348 -22.02 -15.05 2.11
C GLY A 348 -22.33 -14.19 3.34
N LYS A 349 -21.44 -13.27 3.77
CA LYS A 349 -21.74 -12.31 4.85
C LYS A 349 -22.46 -11.06 4.32
N PRO A 350 -23.33 -10.42 5.12
CA PRO A 350 -23.89 -9.12 4.75
C PRO A 350 -22.79 -8.05 4.65
N TYR A 351 -23.09 -6.98 3.91
CA TYR A 351 -22.34 -5.73 3.93
C TYR A 351 -23.28 -4.51 3.98
N ASP A 352 -22.84 -3.44 4.63
CA ASP A 352 -23.56 -2.16 4.62
C ASP A 352 -23.26 -1.38 3.35
N GLY A 353 -24.33 -0.93 2.68
CA GLY A 353 -24.27 -0.05 1.52
C GLY A 353 -23.72 1.34 1.83
N ALA A 354 -23.65 2.18 0.79
CA ALA A 354 -23.23 3.57 0.93
C ALA A 354 -23.98 4.50 -0.03
N VAL A 355 -24.32 5.68 0.46
CA VAL A 355 -24.75 6.83 -0.35
C VAL A 355 -23.64 7.87 -0.28
N ARG A 356 -23.14 8.33 -1.43
CA ARG A 356 -22.04 9.31 -1.50
C ARG A 356 -22.31 10.34 -2.59
N LEU A 357 -21.98 11.60 -2.29
CA LEU A 357 -22.06 12.72 -3.22
C LEU A 357 -20.63 13.21 -3.52
N ALA A 358 -20.35 13.51 -4.78
CA ALA A 358 -19.08 14.06 -5.24
C ALA A 358 -19.27 15.22 -6.24
N TYR A 359 -18.27 16.10 -6.34
CA TYR A 359 -18.36 17.35 -7.09
C TYR A 359 -17.22 17.50 -8.11
N LEU A 360 -17.56 17.91 -9.34
CA LEU A 360 -16.62 18.34 -10.37
C LEU A 360 -17.01 19.73 -10.90
N PRO A 361 -16.09 20.57 -11.38
CA PRO A 361 -16.45 21.79 -12.10
C PRO A 361 -17.11 21.44 -13.44
N ASN A 362 -18.14 22.20 -13.83
CA ASN A 362 -18.87 22.03 -15.09
C ASN A 362 -18.14 22.68 -16.28
N ASN A 363 -16.83 22.45 -16.37
CA ASN A 363 -15.96 22.89 -17.46
C ASN A 363 -15.59 21.70 -18.37
N THR A 364 -14.76 21.94 -19.39
CA THR A 364 -14.33 20.89 -20.35
C THR A 364 -13.60 19.73 -19.68
N GLU A 365 -12.74 20.01 -18.69
CA GLU A 365 -11.95 18.98 -18.02
C GLU A 365 -12.78 18.16 -17.02
N GLY A 366 -13.63 18.81 -16.20
CA GLY A 366 -14.56 18.11 -15.31
C GLY A 366 -15.54 17.23 -16.08
N LYS A 367 -15.99 17.64 -17.27
CA LYS A 367 -16.79 16.78 -18.18
C LYS A 367 -15.98 15.59 -18.73
N LYS A 368 -14.67 15.72 -18.92
CA LYS A 368 -13.78 14.60 -19.27
C LYS A 368 -13.65 13.63 -18.09
N VAL A 369 -13.33 14.14 -16.90
CA VAL A 369 -13.25 13.34 -15.66
C VAL A 369 -14.55 12.61 -15.37
N LEU A 370 -15.71 13.26 -15.54
CA LEU A 370 -17.02 12.63 -15.40
C LEU A 370 -17.17 11.36 -16.26
N LYS A 371 -16.83 11.44 -17.56
CA LYS A 371 -16.91 10.27 -18.46
C LYS A 371 -16.02 9.12 -18.01
N LEU A 372 -14.83 9.42 -17.51
CA LEU A 372 -13.90 8.42 -16.99
C LEU A 372 -14.42 7.80 -15.69
N LEU A 373 -15.00 8.60 -14.78
CA LEU A 373 -15.64 8.11 -13.55
C LEU A 373 -16.88 7.25 -13.85
N THR A 374 -17.68 7.59 -14.87
CA THR A 374 -18.79 6.75 -15.34
C THR A 374 -18.28 5.40 -15.84
N LYS A 375 -17.26 5.39 -16.70
CA LYS A 375 -16.64 4.15 -17.20
C LYS A 375 -16.01 3.31 -16.07
N ALA A 376 -15.39 3.94 -15.07
CA ALA A 376 -14.89 3.25 -13.88
C ALA A 376 -16.01 2.64 -13.04
N PHE A 377 -17.14 3.33 -12.90
CA PHE A 377 -18.31 2.85 -12.16
C PHE A 377 -18.99 1.67 -12.88
N GLU A 378 -19.12 1.74 -14.21
CA GLU A 378 -19.60 0.65 -15.08
C GLU A 378 -18.70 -0.58 -14.99
N GLN A 379 -17.39 -0.38 -14.96
CA GLN A 379 -16.38 -1.42 -14.74
C GLN A 379 -16.21 -1.83 -13.27
N ARG A 380 -17.10 -1.39 -12.36
CA ARG A 380 -17.11 -1.76 -10.94
C ARG A 380 -15.84 -1.37 -10.15
N LEU A 381 -15.10 -0.38 -10.62
CA LEU A 381 -13.81 0.06 -10.07
C LEU A 381 -13.92 1.24 -9.08
N THR A 382 -15.07 1.93 -8.97
CA THR A 382 -15.22 3.10 -8.08
C THR A 382 -15.29 2.72 -6.60
N PHE A 383 -15.91 1.58 -6.29
CA PHE A 383 -16.10 1.08 -4.93
C PHE A 383 -15.59 -0.36 -4.76
N THR A 384 -15.57 -0.83 -3.51
CA THR A 384 -15.41 -2.23 -3.12
C THR A 384 -16.13 -2.47 -1.78
N VAL A 385 -16.26 -3.72 -1.35
CA VAL A 385 -16.57 -4.05 0.06
C VAL A 385 -15.26 -4.30 0.80
N GLY A 386 -15.10 -3.69 1.97
CA GLY A 386 -13.87 -3.83 2.74
C GLY A 386 -13.94 -3.23 4.14
N ARG A 387 -12.78 -2.81 4.66
CA ARG A 387 -12.65 -2.07 5.92
C ARG A 387 -12.53 -0.58 5.62
N SER A 388 -13.43 0.22 6.17
CA SER A 388 -13.40 1.68 6.08
C SER A 388 -12.15 2.24 6.77
N SER A 389 -11.31 2.96 6.04
CA SER A 389 -10.13 3.63 6.59
C SER A 389 -10.48 4.73 7.59
N THR A 390 -11.61 5.42 7.41
CA THR A 390 -12.05 6.53 8.27
C THR A 390 -12.73 6.06 9.56
N THR A 391 -13.39 4.89 9.55
CA THR A 391 -14.23 4.44 10.69
C THR A 391 -13.84 3.07 11.24
N GLY A 392 -12.85 2.40 10.66
CA GLY A 392 -12.40 1.06 11.06
C GLY A 392 -13.41 -0.07 10.86
N ARG A 393 -14.64 0.22 10.40
CA ARG A 393 -15.72 -0.76 10.20
C ARG A 393 -15.43 -1.67 9.00
N SER A 394 -15.47 -2.98 9.20
CA SER A 394 -15.40 -4.00 8.14
C SER A 394 -16.78 -4.33 7.57
N ASN A 395 -16.83 -4.98 6.41
CA ASN A 395 -18.06 -5.35 5.69
C ASN A 395 -18.91 -4.14 5.32
N VAL A 396 -18.28 -3.08 4.81
CA VAL A 396 -18.97 -1.86 4.36
C VAL A 396 -18.47 -1.45 2.96
N VAL A 397 -19.28 -0.70 2.22
CA VAL A 397 -18.88 -0.14 0.92
C VAL A 397 -17.89 1.02 1.09
N THR A 398 -16.67 0.83 0.57
CA THR A 398 -15.57 1.80 0.60
C THR A 398 -15.19 2.26 -0.80
N TRP A 399 -14.53 3.43 -0.91
CA TRP A 399 -13.85 3.84 -2.14
C TRP A 399 -12.76 2.81 -2.53
N ASN A 400 -12.40 2.76 -3.81
CA ASN A 400 -11.44 1.81 -4.38
C ASN A 400 -10.33 2.56 -5.16
N ASP A 401 -9.55 3.36 -4.42
CA ASP A 401 -8.39 4.15 -4.88
C ASP A 401 -8.63 5.11 -6.07
N ILE A 402 -9.86 5.61 -6.21
CA ILE A 402 -10.21 6.69 -7.13
C ILE A 402 -10.78 7.83 -6.27
N HIS A 403 -10.01 8.90 -6.08
CA HIS A 403 -10.36 9.97 -5.17
C HIS A 403 -11.49 10.83 -5.72
N HIS A 404 -12.48 11.08 -4.86
CA HIS A 404 -13.63 11.90 -5.14
C HIS A 404 -13.64 13.12 -4.23
N LYS A 405 -14.04 14.26 -4.77
CA LYS A 405 -14.27 15.47 -3.99
C LYS A 405 -15.65 15.42 -3.36
N THR A 406 -15.73 15.05 -2.09
CA THR A 406 -16.98 14.92 -1.32
C THR A 406 -17.38 16.19 -0.57
N SER A 407 -16.59 17.27 -0.69
CA SER A 407 -16.91 18.61 -0.18
C SER A 407 -16.76 19.66 -1.28
N CYS A 408 -17.55 20.74 -1.24
CA CYS A 408 -17.33 21.91 -2.10
C CYS A 408 -16.24 22.84 -1.57
N ILE A 409 -15.81 22.69 -0.31
CA ILE A 409 -14.93 23.62 0.42
C ILE A 409 -13.88 22.89 1.26
N GLY A 410 -12.90 23.63 1.79
CA GLY A 410 -11.89 23.13 2.73
C GLY A 410 -10.67 22.48 2.06
N GLY A 411 -10.56 22.56 0.74
CA GLY A 411 -9.37 22.11 -0.01
C GLY A 411 -9.08 20.60 0.08
N PRO A 412 -7.86 20.17 -0.26
CA PRO A 412 -7.51 18.75 -0.37
C PRO A 412 -7.77 17.95 0.91
N THR A 413 -7.46 18.52 2.08
CA THR A 413 -7.56 17.87 3.39
C THR A 413 -9.00 17.61 3.84
N ALA A 414 -9.97 18.39 3.35
CA ALA A 414 -11.41 18.16 3.56
C ALA A 414 -12.07 17.39 2.41
N TYR A 415 -11.29 16.78 1.52
CA TYR A 415 -11.77 16.18 0.26
C TYR A 415 -12.60 17.18 -0.58
N GLY A 416 -12.21 18.45 -0.59
CA GLY A 416 -12.94 19.53 -1.25
C GLY A 416 -12.06 20.49 -2.05
N TYR A 417 -12.64 21.65 -2.38
CA TYR A 417 -12.03 22.68 -3.22
C TYR A 417 -11.62 23.91 -2.36
N PRO A 418 -10.69 24.76 -2.82
CA PRO A 418 -9.91 24.63 -4.07
C PRO A 418 -8.86 23.51 -3.98
N ASP A 419 -8.65 22.80 -5.09
CA ASP A 419 -7.55 21.84 -5.28
C ASP A 419 -7.19 21.87 -6.78
N PRO A 420 -6.14 22.61 -7.17
CA PRO A 420 -5.79 22.80 -8.58
C PRO A 420 -5.30 21.52 -9.25
N ASP A 421 -4.69 20.60 -8.47
CA ASP A 421 -4.11 19.37 -9.00
C ASP A 421 -5.11 18.20 -9.08
N TYR A 422 -6.31 18.34 -8.50
CA TYR A 422 -7.28 17.25 -8.38
C TYR A 422 -7.65 16.61 -9.72
N LEU A 423 -8.02 17.41 -10.73
CA LEU A 423 -8.50 16.88 -12.00
C LEU A 423 -7.41 16.09 -12.74
N LYS A 424 -6.15 16.54 -12.64
CA LYS A 424 -4.99 15.79 -13.14
C LYS A 424 -4.78 14.50 -12.35
N ARG A 425 -4.72 14.58 -11.01
CA ARG A 425 -4.46 13.44 -10.13
C ARG A 425 -5.50 12.32 -10.29
N VAL A 426 -6.79 12.64 -10.36
CA VAL A 426 -7.83 11.63 -10.56
C VAL A 426 -7.76 10.99 -11.96
N GLN A 427 -7.33 11.73 -13.00
CA GLN A 427 -7.06 11.13 -14.32
C GLN A 427 -5.88 10.15 -14.28
N GLU A 428 -4.86 10.42 -13.47
CA GLU A 428 -3.72 9.51 -13.26
C GLU A 428 -4.13 8.25 -12.49
N GLU A 429 -4.93 8.38 -11.43
CA GLU A 429 -5.53 7.25 -10.68
C GLU A 429 -6.40 6.37 -11.57
N LEU A 430 -7.27 6.98 -12.38
CA LEU A 430 -8.12 6.30 -13.35
C LEU A 430 -7.28 5.54 -14.40
N LYS A 431 -6.21 6.17 -14.90
CA LYS A 431 -5.27 5.54 -15.85
C LYS A 431 -4.55 4.34 -15.24
N VAL A 432 -4.18 4.40 -13.96
CA VAL A 432 -3.61 3.25 -13.20
C VAL A 432 -4.64 2.11 -13.07
N LYS A 433 -5.93 2.42 -12.98
CA LYS A 433 -7.04 1.44 -13.00
C LYS A 433 -7.44 1.00 -14.43
N GLY A 434 -6.71 1.42 -15.47
CA GLY A 434 -6.97 1.02 -16.87
C GLY A 434 -8.03 1.85 -17.59
N ILE A 435 -8.45 2.98 -17.01
CA ILE A 435 -9.45 3.89 -17.56
C ILE A 435 -8.77 5.03 -18.33
N TYR A 436 -9.07 5.10 -19.62
CA TYR A 436 -8.59 6.09 -20.60
C TYR A 436 -9.77 6.80 -21.26
#